data_AF-A0A7X4YPH5-F1
#
_entry.id   AF-A0A7X4YPH5-F1
#
_cell.length_a   1.000
_cell.length_b   1.000
_cell.length_c   1.000
_cell.angle_alpha   90.00
_cell.angle_beta   90.00
_cell.angle_gamma   90.00
#
_symmetry.space_group_name_H-M   'P 1'
#
loop_
_entity.id
_entity.type
_entity.pdbx_description
1 polymer ?
#
loop_
_entity_poly.entity_id
_entity_poly.type
_entity_poly.pdbx_seq_one_letter_code
_entity_poly.pdbx_strand_id
1 'polypeptide(L)' 'MNKLRAQEIAASPVMAEVTCDGVPVYIQYVDEENDTARIYPLDRPDEESTVSLGSLTEPSPFQSDGIHMICPPSQQQ' A
#
# COMPACT_ATOMS: atom_id res chain seq x y z
N MET A 1 -2.33 -5.07 3.67
CA MET A 1 -1.30 -4.04 3.97
C MET A 1 -0.91 -4.08 5.45
N ASN A 2 0.23 -3.53 5.90
CA ASN A 2 0.55 -3.37 7.33
C ASN A 2 0.20 -1.96 7.85
N LYS A 3 -0.17 -1.85 9.13
CA LYS A 3 -0.55 -0.60 9.80
C LYS A 3 0.43 0.56 9.65
N LEU A 4 1.74 0.33 9.84
CA LEU A 4 2.73 1.40 9.79
C LEU A 4 2.77 2.03 8.40
N ARG A 5 2.77 1.17 7.37
CA ARG A 5 2.73 1.61 5.98
C ARG A 5 1.45 2.38 5.66
N ALA A 6 0.31 1.94 6.21
CA ALA A 6 -0.97 2.61 5.99
C ALA A 6 -0.99 4.02 6.59
N GLN A 7 -0.39 4.20 7.76
CA GLN A 7 -0.26 5.50 8.40
C GLN A 7 0.66 6.44 7.62
N GLU A 8 1.79 5.93 7.11
CA GLU A 8 2.69 6.71 6.26
C GLU A 8 1.96 7.24 5.02
N ILE A 9 1.15 6.39 4.38
CA ILE A 9 0.34 6.79 3.22
C ILE A 9 -0.70 7.84 3.61
N ALA A 10 -1.43 7.65 4.71
CA ALA A 10 -2.45 8.60 5.16
C ALA A 10 -1.86 9.96 5.59
N ALA A 11 -0.62 9.98 6.10
CA ALA A 11 0.09 11.20 6.49
C ALA A 11 0.82 11.87 5.31
N SER A 12 1.01 11.16 4.20
CA SER A 12 1.73 11.66 3.03
C SER A 12 0.85 12.60 2.21
N PRO A 13 1.36 13.78 1.80
CA PRO A 13 0.69 14.62 0.82
C PRO A 13 0.77 14.05 -0.61
N VAL A 14 1.65 13.07 -0.83
CA VAL A 14 1.79 12.37 -2.10
C VAL A 14 0.88 11.15 -2.10
N MET A 15 0.08 11.03 -3.16
CA MET A 15 -0.81 9.90 -3.37
C MET A 15 -0.03 8.62 -3.62
N ALA A 16 -0.25 7.62 -2.78
CA ALA A 16 0.23 6.27 -3.01
C ALA A 16 -0.80 5.46 -3.80
N GLU A 17 -0.33 4.51 -4.60
CA GLU A 17 -1.21 3.57 -5.29
C GLU A 17 -1.68 2.51 -4.29
N VAL A 18 -2.94 2.58 -3.89
CA VAL A 18 -3.56 1.58 -3.02
C VAL A 18 -4.86 1.11 -3.65
N THR A 19 -5.12 -0.19 -3.55
CA THR A 19 -6.36 -0.80 -4.03
C THR A 19 -7.06 -1.58 -2.91
N CYS A 20 -8.39 -1.57 -2.94
CA CYS A 20 -9.25 -2.47 -2.17
C CYS A 20 -10.05 -3.30 -3.17
N ASP A 21 -9.92 -4.63 -3.14
CA ASP A 21 -10.60 -5.53 -4.09
C ASP A 21 -10.41 -5.15 -5.57
N GLY A 22 -9.21 -4.64 -5.91
CA GLY A 22 -8.86 -4.18 -7.25
C GLY A 22 -9.36 -2.78 -7.62
N VAL A 23 -10.12 -2.13 -6.75
CA VAL A 23 -10.57 -0.74 -6.92
C VAL A 23 -9.53 0.21 -6.32
N PRO A 24 -9.03 1.20 -7.06
CA PRO A 24 -8.14 2.24 -6.54
C PRO A 24 -8.83 3.07 -5.45
N VAL A 25 -8.14 3.29 -4.34
CA VAL A 25 -8.69 3.99 -3.17
C VAL A 25 -7.69 4.98 -2.59
N TYR A 26 -8.21 6.04 -1.99
CA TYR A 26 -7.46 6.95 -1.12
C TYR A 26 -7.68 6.56 0.34
N ILE A 27 -6.60 6.47 1.12
CA ILE A 27 -6.68 6.23 2.57
C ILE A 27 -6.75 7.59 3.27
N GLN A 28 -7.88 7.89 3.90
CA GLN A 28 -8.05 9.15 4.63
C GLN A 28 -7.57 9.06 6.08
N TYR A 29 -7.81 7.93 6.74
CA TYR A 29 -7.48 7.72 8.15
C TYR A 29 -7.25 6.24 8.45
N VAL A 30 -6.35 5.95 9.39
CA VAL A 30 -6.06 4.60 9.88
C VAL A 30 -6.42 4.53 11.36
N ASP A 31 -7.27 3.57 11.71
CA ASP A 31 -7.60 3.23 13.09
C ASP A 31 -6.69 2.06 13.52
N GLU A 32 -5.65 2.39 14.28
CA GLU A 32 -4.64 1.43 14.74
C GLU A 32 -5.17 0.45 15.79
N GLU A 33 -6.19 0.86 16.55
CA GLU A 33 -6.76 0.04 17.61
C GLU A 33 -7.57 -1.11 17.01
N ASN A 34 -8.26 -0.85 15.90
CA ASN A 34 -9.14 -1.81 15.24
C ASN A 34 -8.52 -2.47 13.98
N ASP A 35 -7.31 -2.08 13.58
CA ASP A 35 -6.64 -2.55 12.34
C ASP A 35 -7.51 -2.31 11.09
N THR A 36 -8.14 -1.12 11.04
CA THR A 36 -8.99 -0.69 9.93
C THR A 36 -8.53 0.64 9.34
N ALA A 37 -8.98 0.92 8.12
CA ALA A 37 -8.78 2.20 7.47
C ALA A 37 -10.09 2.71 6.89
N ARG A 38 -10.27 4.02 6.97
CA ARG A 38 -11.28 4.74 6.22
C ARG A 38 -10.73 5.09 4.85
N ILE A 39 -11.43 4.65 3.83
CA ILE A 39 -11.05 4.79 2.43
C ILE A 39 -12.14 5.49 1.61
N TYR A 40 -11.70 6.08 0.50
CA TYR A 40 -12.56 6.65 -0.54
C TYR A 40 -12.16 6.06 -1.90
N PRO A 41 -13.06 5.40 -2.63
CA PRO A 41 -12.79 4.96 -4.00
C PRO A 41 -12.49 6.16 -4.90
N LEU A 42 -11.48 6.06 -5.76
CA LEU A 42 -11.10 7.18 -6.63
C LEU A 42 -12.18 7.52 -7.67
N ASP A 43 -12.94 6.53 -8.12
CA ASP A 43 -14.07 6.74 -9.05
C ASP A 43 -15.28 7.39 -8.35
N ARG A 44 -15.38 7.23 -7.01
CA ARG A 44 -16.50 7.72 -6.20
C ARG A 44 -16.01 8.34 -4.89
N PRO A 45 -15.41 9.53 -4.94
CA PRO A 45 -14.81 10.17 -3.77
C PRO A 45 -15.83 10.68 -2.73
N ASP A 46 -17.13 10.62 -3.03
CA ASP A 46 -18.22 10.88 -2.09
C ASP A 46 -18.55 9.66 -1.20
N GLU A 47 -18.20 8.46 -1.65
CA GLU A 47 -18.46 7.23 -0.91
C GLU A 47 -17.29 6.93 0.04
N GLU A 48 -17.52 7.02 1.35
CA GLU A 48 -16.57 6.54 2.35
C GLU A 48 -16.87 5.09 2.75
N SER A 49 -15.82 4.32 3.06
CA SER A 49 -15.96 2.97 3.60
C SER A 49 -14.86 2.67 4.59
N THR A 50 -15.19 1.91 5.64
CA THR A 50 -14.22 1.39 6.61
C THR A 50 -13.93 -0.07 6.30
N VAL A 51 -12.67 -0.36 5.99
CA VAL A 51 -12.22 -1.71 5.62
C VAL A 51 -11.05 -2.15 6.48
N SER A 52 -10.82 -3.46 6.60
CA SER A 52 -9.61 -3.97 7.26
C SER A 52 -8.36 -3.59 6.46
N LEU A 53 -7.27 -3.28 7.17
CA LEU A 53 -5.96 -3.05 6.55
C LEU A 53 -5.48 -4.26 5.74
N GLY A 54 -5.92 -5.47 6.11
CA GLY A 54 -5.65 -6.69 5.37
C GLY A 54 -6.20 -6.70 3.95
N SER A 55 -7.31 -5.99 3.68
CA SER A 55 -7.94 -5.89 2.37
C SER A 55 -7.26 -4.91 1.42
N LEU A 56 -6.39 -4.04 1.96
CA LEU A 56 -5.66 -3.05 1.17
C LEU A 56 -4.38 -3.62 0.59
N THR A 57 -4.12 -3.29 -0.67
CA THR A 57 -2.93 -3.71 -1.40
C THR A 57 -2.26 -2.51 -2.05
N GLU A 58 -0.98 -2.31 -1.75
CA GLU A 58 -0.07 -1.40 -2.44
C GLU A 58 0.75 -2.23 -3.43
N PRO A 59 0.68 -1.98 -4.76
CA PRO A 59 1.49 -2.68 -5.73
C PRO A 59 2.96 -2.28 -5.52
N SER A 60 3.86 -3.26 -5.42
CA SER A 60 5.28 -2.98 -5.34
C SER A 60 5.81 -2.64 -6.74
N PRO A 61 6.36 -1.44 -6.97
CA PRO A 61 6.89 -1.05 -8.28
C PRO A 61 8.15 -1.84 -8.67
N PHE A 62 8.70 -2.64 -7.75
CA PHE A 62 9.91 -3.43 -7.93
C PHE A 62 9.65 -4.92 -8.22
N GLN A 63 8.45 -5.32 -8.66
CA GLN A 63 8.31 -6.61 -9.35
C GLN A 63 8.83 -6.48 -10.79
N SER A 64 10.13 -6.18 -10.92
CA SER A 64 10.84 -6.37 -12.16
C SER A 64 10.93 -7.88 -12.41
N ASP A 65 10.19 -8.34 -13.42
CA ASP A 65 10.54 -9.51 -14.21
C ASP A 65 12.08 -9.61 -14.34
N GLY A 66 12.70 -10.51 -13.56
CA GLY A 66 14.03 -11.01 -13.85
C GLY A 66 15.25 -10.10 -13.62
N ILE A 67 15.28 -9.17 -12.66
CA ILE A 67 16.61 -8.73 -12.15
C ILE A 67 17.10 -9.79 -11.16
N HIS A 68 17.70 -10.84 -11.72
CA HIS A 68 18.58 -11.76 -10.98
C HIS A 68 19.83 -10.96 -10.60
N MET A 69 19.83 -10.42 -9.39
CA MET A 69 21.04 -9.85 -8.79
C MET A 69 22.01 -11.01 -8.55
N ILE A 70 22.82 -11.34 -9.56
CA ILE A 70 24.03 -12.16 -9.38
C ILE A 70 24.94 -11.35 -8.47
N CYS A 71 24.89 -11.62 -7.17
CA CYS A 71 25.96 -11.22 -6.27
C CYS A 71 27.25 -11.81 -6.85
N PRO A 72 28.24 -11.00 -7.30
CA PRO A 72 29.52 -11.57 -7.67
C PRO A 72 30.07 -12.23 -6.41
N PRO A 73 30.43 -13.53 -6.44
CA PRO A 73 31.12 -14.12 -5.31
C PRO A 73 32.36 -13.27 -5.09
N SER A 74 32.52 -12.82 -3.85
CA SER A 74 33.76 -12.26 -3.35
C SER A 74 34.90 -13.07 -3.95
N GLN A 75 35.74 -12.43 -4.77
CA GLN A 75 36.98 -13.02 -5.24
C GLN A 75 37.81 -13.26 -3.99
N GLN A 76 37.73 -14.49 -3.46
CA GLN A 76 38.76 -15.08 -2.65
C GLN A 76 39.98 -15.22 -3.55
N GLN A 77 40.86 -14.23 -3.53
CA GLN A 77 42.29 -14.46 -3.70
C GLN A 77 43.09 -13.33 -3.06
#